data_AF-A0A2R6KWI0-F1
#
_entry.id   AF-A0A2R6KWI0-F1
#
_cell.length_a   1.000
_cell.length_b   1.000
_cell.length_c   1.000
_cell.angle_alpha   90.00
_cell.angle_beta   90.00
_cell.angle_gamma   90.00
#
_symmetry.space_group_name_H-M   'P 1'
#
loop_
_entity.id
_entity.type
_entity.pdbx_description
1 polymer ?
#
loop_
_entity_poly.entity_id
_entity_poly.type
_entity_poly.pdbx_seq_one_letter_code
_entity_poly.pdbx_strand_id
1 'polypeptide(L)' 'MVGLSRSTRADAVVRRYDYDDESVIVADLGSVDGTVDLVDGTALVVADGDTHEFDVPAEASRAFMTNGIVTVEVEG' A
#
# COMPACT_ATOMS: atom_id res chain seq x y z
N MET A 1 -18.68 4.83 9.05
CA MET A 1 -18.46 6.16 8.40
C MET A 1 -17.01 6.14 7.92
N VAL A 2 -16.76 6.01 6.62
CA VAL A 2 -15.39 5.87 6.10
C VAL A 2 -14.76 7.27 5.98
N GLY A 3 -13.65 7.49 6.68
CA GLY A 3 -12.91 8.75 6.66
C GLY A 3 -11.87 8.75 5.53
N LEU A 4 -12.03 9.63 4.55
CA LEU A 4 -11.09 9.72 3.43
C LEU A 4 -9.94 10.68 3.78
N SER A 5 -8.71 10.19 3.85
CA SER A 5 -7.50 11.03 3.93
C SER A 5 -6.61 10.78 2.71
N ARG A 6 -6.27 11.85 1.97
CA ARG A 6 -5.46 11.80 0.76
C ARG A 6 -4.08 12.41 1.05
N SER A 7 -3.04 11.57 1.10
CA SER A 7 -1.65 12.03 1.15
C SER A 7 -1.01 11.76 -0.22
N THR A 8 -0.45 12.80 -0.84
CA THR A 8 0.29 12.70 -2.11
C THR A 8 1.76 12.93 -1.80
N ARG A 9 2.50 11.85 -1.55
CA ARG A 9 3.97 11.85 -1.36
C ARG A 9 4.62 10.61 -2.00
N ALA A 10 4.20 10.28 -3.21
CA ALA A 10 4.88 9.39 -4.16
C ALA A 10 4.01 9.46 -5.43
N ASP A 11 4.56 9.16 -6.61
CA ASP A 11 3.85 9.15 -7.90
C ASP A 11 2.72 8.09 -8.01
N ALA A 12 2.24 7.54 -6.89
CA ALA A 12 1.17 6.57 -6.78
C ALA A 12 -0.07 7.17 -6.08
N VAL A 13 -1.27 6.79 -6.54
CA VAL A 13 -2.53 7.17 -5.89
C VAL A 13 -2.76 6.24 -4.70
N VAL A 14 -2.62 6.75 -3.48
CA VAL A 14 -2.90 6.00 -2.24
C VAL A 14 -4.35 6.18 -1.79
N ARG A 15 -5.05 5.06 -1.56
CA ARG A 15 -6.42 5.00 -1.01
C ARG A 15 -6.43 4.15 0.25
N ARG A 16 -7.16 4.57 1.28
CA ARG A 16 -7.39 3.78 2.50
C ARG A 16 -8.87 3.46 2.66
N TYR A 17 -9.17 2.22 3.03
CA TYR A 17 -10.50 1.71 3.33
C TYR A 17 -10.49 1.20 4.77
N ASP A 18 -11.37 1.75 5.61
CA ASP A 18 -11.55 1.28 6.99
C ASP A 18 -12.77 0.38 7.04
N TYR A 19 -12.55 -0.86 7.45
CA TYR A 19 -13.58 -1.83 7.84
C TYR A 19 -13.66 -1.86 9.37
N ASP A 20 -14.67 -2.53 9.93
CA ASP A 20 -14.95 -2.48 11.38
C ASP A 20 -13.77 -3.00 12.22
N ASP A 21 -13.04 -4.01 11.74
CA ASP A 21 -11.93 -4.66 12.46
C ASP A 21 -10.59 -4.66 11.68
N GLU A 22 -10.56 -4.12 10.45
CA GLU A 22 -9.37 -4.12 9.59
C GLU A 22 -9.29 -2.84 8.74
N SER A 23 -8.09 -2.39 8.40
CA SER A 23 -7.88 -1.29 7.45
C SER A 23 -7.06 -1.77 6.25
N VAL A 24 -7.44 -1.34 5.05
CA VAL A 24 -6.74 -1.68 3.81
C VAL A 24 -6.21 -0.41 3.15
N ILE A 25 -4.91 -0.39 2.86
CA ILE A 25 -4.26 0.67 2.10
C ILE A 25 -3.95 0.13 0.70
N VAL A 26 -4.26 0.92 -0.32
CA VAL A 26 -4.09 0.57 -1.73
C VAL A 26 -3.28 1.64 -2.43
N ALA A 27 -2.21 1.26 -3.11
CA ALA A 27 -1.45 2.12 -4.01
C ALA A 27 -1.54 1.59 -5.45
N ASP A 28 -1.78 2.50 -6.40
CA ASP A 28 -1.85 2.19 -7.84
C ASP A 28 -0.56 2.67 -8.53
N LEU A 29 0.22 1.73 -9.09
CA LEU A 29 1.44 1.99 -9.85
C LEU A 29 1.21 1.90 -11.38
N GLY A 30 -0.04 1.82 -11.84
CA GLY A 30 -0.37 1.61 -13.26
C GLY A 30 -0.19 0.16 -13.69
N SER A 31 -0.26 -0.13 -15.00
CA SER A 31 -0.22 -1.50 -15.52
C SER A 31 1.19 -2.10 -15.54
N VAL A 32 1.72 -2.44 -14.36
CA VAL A 32 3.05 -3.04 -14.17
C VAL A 32 2.99 -4.28 -13.28
N ASP A 33 3.90 -5.23 -13.51
CA ASP A 33 4.14 -6.33 -12.59
C ASP A 33 5.28 -5.98 -11.64
N GLY A 34 5.26 -6.59 -10.45
CA GLY A 34 6.27 -6.34 -9.43
C GLY A 34 6.10 -7.20 -8.20
N THR A 35 6.93 -6.92 -7.21
CA THR A 35 6.91 -7.56 -5.89
C THR A 35 6.81 -6.52 -4.80
N VAL A 36 6.20 -6.89 -3.68
CA VAL A 36 6.13 -6.05 -2.49
C VAL A 36 6.57 -6.84 -1.27
N ASP A 37 7.35 -6.20 -0.41
CA ASP A 37 7.74 -6.70 0.91
C ASP A 37 7.38 -5.65 1.98
N LEU A 38 7.04 -6.12 3.17
CA LEU A 38 6.87 -5.27 4.36
C LEU A 38 8.09 -5.38 5.27
N VAL A 39 8.67 -4.23 5.61
CA VAL A 39 9.82 -4.13 6.51
C VAL A 39 9.64 -2.91 7.40
N ASP A 40 9.51 -3.14 8.71
CA ASP A 40 9.56 -2.10 9.76
C ASP A 40 8.68 -0.86 9.50
N GLY A 41 7.40 -1.06 9.15
CA GLY A 41 6.49 0.05 8.85
C GLY A 41 6.66 0.67 7.45
N THR A 42 7.39 0.00 6.57
CA THR A 42 7.57 0.40 5.18
C THR A 42 7.18 -0.73 4.23
N ALA A 43 6.42 -0.41 3.19
CA ALA A 43 6.21 -1.28 2.04
C ALA A 43 7.25 -0.96 0.96
N LEU A 44 8.09 -1.94 0.64
CA LEU A 44 9.11 -1.88 -0.41
C LEU A 44 8.53 -2.52 -1.67
N VAL A 45 8.38 -1.74 -2.73
CA VAL A 45 7.79 -2.20 -4.00
C VAL A 45 8.85 -2.12 -5.09
N VAL A 46 9.11 -3.23 -5.77
CA VAL A 46 9.98 -3.29 -6.94
C VAL A 46 9.12 -3.52 -8.16
N ALA A 47 9.08 -2.55 -9.07
CA ALA A 47 8.30 -2.59 -10.30
C ALA A 47 8.99 -1.77 -11.40
N ASP A 48 8.89 -2.23 -12.65
CA ASP A 48 9.46 -1.56 -13.84
C ASP A 48 10.97 -1.21 -13.74
N GLY A 49 11.72 -1.97 -12.93
CA GLY A 49 13.15 -1.75 -12.71
C GLY A 49 13.48 -0.68 -11.66
N ASP A 50 12.47 -0.05 -11.07
CA ASP A 50 12.59 0.92 -10.00
C ASP A 50 12.14 0.33 -8.65
N THR A 51 12.60 0.97 -7.57
CA THR A 51 12.17 0.66 -6.19
C THR A 51 11.42 1.86 -5.62
N HIS A 52 10.25 1.59 -5.07
CA HIS A 52 9.40 2.56 -4.39
C HIS A 52 9.26 2.18 -2.92
N GLU A 53 9.30 3.17 -2.04
CA GLU A 53 9.12 2.99 -0.60
C GLU A 53 7.87 3.75 -0.18
N PHE A 54 6.99 3.07 0.56
CA PHE A 54 5.76 3.65 1.09
C PHE A 54 5.72 3.46 2.60
N ASP A 55 5.61 4.57 3.34
CA ASP A 55 5.30 4.50 4.77
C ASP A 55 3.90 3.90 4.96
N VAL A 56 3.81 2.89 5.83
CA VAL A 56 2.56 2.24 6.22
C VAL A 56 2.42 2.25 7.74
N PRO A 57 1.19 2.08 8.27
CA PRO A 57 1.00 1.91 9.70
C PRO A 57 1.88 0.78 10.26
N ALA A 58 2.33 0.92 11.50
CA ALA A 58 3.18 -0.08 12.16
C ALA A 58 2.44 -1.42 12.35
N GLU A 59 1.11 -1.37 12.34
CA GLU A 59 0.19 -2.50 12.45
C GLU A 59 -0.05 -3.21 11.11
N ALA A 60 0.66 -2.83 10.03
CA ALA A 60 0.59 -3.51 8.75
C ALA A 60 1.08 -4.96 8.89
N SER A 61 0.19 -5.92 8.61
CA SER A 61 0.45 -7.35 8.82
C SER A 61 0.80 -8.07 7.51
N ARG A 62 0.32 -7.55 6.37
CA ARG A 62 0.50 -8.20 5.07
C ARG A 62 0.44 -7.20 3.92
N ALA A 63 1.28 -7.45 2.90
CA ALA A 63 1.20 -6.75 1.64
C ALA A 63 1.24 -7.73 0.47
N PHE A 64 0.57 -7.37 -0.62
CA PHE A 64 0.62 -8.10 -1.87
C PHE A 64 0.37 -7.18 -3.05
N MET A 65 0.86 -7.57 -4.23
CA MET A 65 0.69 -6.82 -5.48
C MET A 65 -0.09 -7.66 -6.48
N THR A 66 -0.99 -7.03 -7.24
CA THR A 66 -1.75 -7.67 -8.32
C THR A 66 -2.02 -6.67 -9.44
N ASN A 67 -1.48 -6.95 -10.64
CA ASN A 67 -1.65 -6.10 -11.83
C ASN A 67 -1.39 -4.61 -11.56
N GLY A 68 -0.30 -4.29 -10.86
CA GLY A 68 0.06 -2.91 -10.54
C GLY A 68 -0.57 -2.29 -9.29
N ILE A 69 -1.52 -3.00 -8.68
CA ILE A 69 -2.17 -2.57 -7.46
C ILE A 69 -1.47 -3.21 -6.26
N VAL A 70 -0.89 -2.38 -5.39
CA VAL A 70 -0.31 -2.79 -4.12
C VAL A 70 -1.37 -2.63 -3.03
N THR A 71 -1.63 -3.70 -2.30
CA THR A 71 -2.59 -3.75 -1.20
C THR A 71 -1.84 -4.09 0.08
N VAL A 72 -2.08 -3.31 1.12
CA VAL A 72 -1.53 -3.51 2.47
C VAL A 72 -2.69 -3.66 3.45
N GLU A 73 -2.71 -4.78 4.15
CA GLU A 73 -3.67 -5.12 5.21
C GLU A 73 -3.08 -4.67 6.55
N VAL A 74 -3.90 -3.99 7.36
CA VAL A 74 -3.54 -3.45 8.67
C VAL A 74 -4.53 -4.00 9.69
N GLU A 75 -4.00 -4.66 10.73
CA GLU A 75 -4.82 -5.18 11.83
C GLU A 75 -5.22 -4.04 12.78
N GLY A 76 -6.49 -4.04 13.21
CA GLY A 76 -7.08 -3.04 14.12
C GLY A 76 -6.90 -3.33 15.60
#